data_AF-A0A8H6YYD7-F1
#
_entry.id   AF-A0A8H6YYD7-F1
#
_cell.length_a   1.000
_cell.length_b   1.000
_cell.length_c   1.000
_cell.angle_alpha   90.00
_cell.angle_beta   90.00
_cell.angle_gamma   90.00
#
_symmetry.space_group_name_H-M   'P 1'
#
loop_
_entity.id
_entity.type
_entity.pdbx_description
1 polymer ?
#
loop_
_entity_poly.entity_id
_entity_poly.type
_entity_poly.pdbx_seq_one_letter_code
_entity_poly.pdbx_strand_id
1 'polypeptide(L)'
;MRLKLDKFPACQPLLPFFFFSFSLASSSSMAPALVYHVFRRSLRRPICILVVLCIVVFLGRFMRDLAFDAQHSTRIAFKYAAGRAASTFTHTVWGTRTVTRTAIPTDSPSNNRLKRPKFKPKKEKPFGAHTYLPNGLLSVNSLAAHPIPELIVRAEAAWAAKLSRASTTLRQAVAEYTRRYNRLPPRGFEKWWAYAAVHNVALPDEYDQINRDLAPFYGVDPVWLQGMQREWEAHADSYTNGKDAEEDVLAMLNFTLPADEGVRLELASGGFQIIELLKEVEAELPPFRAVFSPHDNPNLVVDWELRQQALDAAKAGTSDAVPSSPADIDPTNPPPGEARLARRVPATLARVARRGQAPAAVRR
;
A
#
# COMPACT_ATOMS: atom_id res chain seq x y z
N MET A 1 12.22 18.58 -46.22
CA MET A 1 10.78 18.30 -46.43
C MET A 1 9.99 19.01 -45.34
N ARG A 2 9.51 20.22 -45.62
CA ARG A 2 8.53 20.97 -44.81
C ARG A 2 7.18 20.80 -45.50
N LEU A 3 6.11 20.59 -44.74
CA LEU A 3 4.70 20.89 -45.02
C LEU A 3 3.96 20.59 -43.69
N LYS A 4 3.63 21.58 -42.84
CA LYS A 4 2.42 22.44 -42.85
C LYS A 4 1.11 21.66 -43.04
N LEU A 5 0.25 21.72 -42.01
CA LEU A 5 -1.21 21.57 -42.11
C LEU A 5 -1.85 22.35 -40.94
N ASP A 6 -2.10 23.62 -41.26
CA ASP A 6 -3.37 24.38 -41.19
C ASP A 6 -4.24 24.44 -39.91
N LYS A 7 -4.66 25.68 -39.67
CA LYS A 7 -5.54 26.20 -38.63
C LYS A 7 -6.99 26.36 -39.14
N PHE A 8 -7.92 26.41 -38.17
CA PHE A 8 -9.22 27.13 -38.10
C PHE A 8 -10.50 26.45 -38.62
N PRO A 9 -11.72 26.85 -38.14
CA PRO A 9 -12.08 27.98 -37.24
C PRO A 9 -12.83 27.57 -35.95
N ALA A 10 -12.68 28.23 -34.80
CA ALA A 10 -13.28 29.51 -34.37
C ALA A 10 -14.82 29.58 -34.53
N CYS A 11 -15.54 29.45 -33.40
CA CYS A 11 -16.94 29.85 -33.27
C CYS A 11 -17.08 30.66 -31.96
N GLN A 12 -17.35 31.96 -32.09
CA GLN A 12 -17.87 32.86 -31.05
C GLN A 12 -18.95 33.76 -31.74
N PRO A 13 -19.56 34.75 -31.08
CA PRO A 13 -20.65 34.63 -30.10
C PRO A 13 -21.81 35.63 -30.42
N LEU A 14 -23.05 35.38 -29.99
CA LEU A 14 -24.10 36.42 -29.95
C LEU A 14 -25.03 36.16 -28.75
N LEU A 15 -24.87 36.86 -27.61
CA LEU A 15 -25.48 38.16 -27.19
C LEU A 15 -26.92 37.98 -26.59
N PRO A 16 -27.46 38.91 -25.77
CA PRO A 16 -26.87 39.53 -24.57
C PRO A 16 -27.90 39.86 -23.44
N PHE A 17 -27.40 40.48 -22.35
CA PHE A 17 -28.03 41.43 -21.41
C PHE A 17 -29.45 41.16 -20.85
N PHE A 18 -29.52 40.94 -19.53
CA PHE A 18 -30.43 41.71 -18.66
C PHE A 18 -29.76 42.00 -17.31
N PHE A 19 -29.41 43.28 -17.13
CA PHE A 19 -29.16 43.90 -15.84
C PHE A 19 -30.48 43.96 -15.06
N PHE A 20 -30.47 43.58 -13.79
CA PHE A 20 -31.35 44.21 -12.80
C PHE A 20 -30.60 44.37 -11.48
N SER A 21 -30.11 45.58 -11.26
CA SER A 21 -29.78 46.09 -9.94
C SER A 21 -31.07 46.26 -9.15
N PHE A 22 -31.15 45.74 -7.94
CA PHE A 22 -32.03 46.30 -6.92
C PHE A 22 -31.27 46.39 -5.59
N SER A 23 -30.90 47.63 -5.28
CA SER A 23 -30.56 48.09 -3.94
C SER A 23 -31.88 48.45 -3.25
N LEU A 24 -32.16 47.91 -2.07
CA LEU A 24 -32.42 48.68 -0.85
C LEU A 24 -32.86 47.80 0.33
N ALA A 25 -32.43 48.26 1.50
CA ALA A 25 -33.14 48.26 2.78
C ALA A 25 -33.26 46.95 3.57
N SER A 26 -32.36 46.87 4.56
CA SER A 26 -32.56 46.24 5.86
C SER A 26 -33.72 46.89 6.61
N SER A 27 -34.73 46.10 7.02
CA SER A 27 -35.40 46.26 8.31
C SER A 27 -36.25 45.03 8.66
N SER A 28 -35.86 44.39 9.75
CA SER A 28 -36.68 43.84 10.84
C SER A 28 -38.16 43.44 10.57
N SER A 29 -38.46 42.17 10.88
CA SER A 29 -39.47 41.77 11.89
C SER A 29 -40.39 40.60 11.46
N MET A 30 -40.34 39.55 12.28
CA MET A 30 -41.42 38.61 12.67
C MET A 30 -42.04 37.62 11.66
N ALA A 31 -41.91 36.34 12.02
CA ALA A 31 -42.68 35.15 11.63
C ALA A 31 -44.18 35.27 12.02
N PRO A 32 -45.13 34.33 11.70
CA PRO A 32 -44.92 32.91 11.36
C PRO A 32 -45.90 32.24 10.34
N ALA A 33 -45.50 31.03 9.93
CA ALA A 33 -46.30 29.83 9.61
C ALA A 33 -47.71 29.98 9.00
N LEU A 34 -47.85 29.82 7.66
CA LEU A 34 -49.03 29.21 7.00
C LEU A 34 -48.91 29.07 5.47
N VAL A 35 -47.90 28.38 4.93
CA VAL A 35 -47.93 27.94 3.50
C VAL A 35 -47.32 26.55 3.34
N TYR A 36 -47.81 25.59 4.15
CA TYR A 36 -47.66 24.16 3.89
C TYR A 36 -49.05 23.64 3.55
N HIS A 37 -49.31 23.40 2.26
CA HIS A 37 -50.45 22.70 1.64
C HIS A 37 -50.98 23.51 0.47
N VAL A 38 -50.45 23.26 -0.75
CA VAL A 38 -51.22 23.20 -2.01
C VAL A 38 -50.34 22.69 -3.17
N PHE A 39 -49.00 22.76 -3.10
CA PHE A 39 -48.12 22.31 -4.18
C PHE A 39 -47.74 20.81 -4.16
N ARG A 40 -48.63 19.90 -3.73
CA ARG A 40 -48.31 18.45 -3.57
C ARG A 40 -49.16 17.48 -4.40
N ARG A 41 -49.82 17.94 -5.48
CA ARG A 41 -50.63 17.06 -6.34
C ARG A 41 -50.23 16.98 -7.82
N SER A 42 -49.28 17.78 -8.31
CA SER A 42 -48.93 17.79 -9.75
C SER A 42 -47.53 17.24 -10.11
N LEU A 43 -46.79 16.63 -9.18
CA LEU A 43 -45.45 16.07 -9.43
C LEU A 43 -45.34 14.55 -9.18
N ARG A 44 -46.43 13.86 -8.83
CA ARG A 44 -46.40 12.42 -8.52
C ARG A 44 -46.42 11.53 -9.77
N ARG A 45 -47.07 11.97 -10.85
CA ARG A 45 -47.21 11.19 -12.08
C ARG A 45 -45.89 10.99 -12.85
N PRO A 46 -45.01 11.99 -13.04
CA PRO A 46 -43.76 11.77 -13.78
C PRO A 46 -42.72 10.96 -12.98
N ILE A 47 -42.68 11.10 -11.64
CA ILE A 47 -41.74 10.36 -10.78
C ILE A 47 -42.08 8.86 -10.73
N CYS A 48 -43.37 8.51 -10.65
CA CYS A 48 -43.78 7.11 -10.69
C CYS A 48 -43.40 6.43 -12.03
N ILE A 49 -43.49 7.14 -13.15
CA ILE A 49 -43.11 6.60 -14.46
C ILE A 49 -41.60 6.35 -14.52
N LEU A 50 -40.77 7.28 -14.05
CA LEU A 50 -39.31 7.10 -14.02
C LEU A 50 -38.88 5.96 -13.09
N VAL A 51 -39.51 5.82 -11.92
CA VAL A 51 -39.23 4.71 -10.99
C VAL A 51 -39.62 3.36 -11.61
N VAL A 52 -40.78 3.28 -12.27
CA VAL A 52 -41.20 2.04 -12.98
C VAL A 52 -40.25 1.72 -14.12
N LEU A 53 -39.79 2.71 -14.89
CA LEU A 53 -38.85 2.50 -16.00
C LEU A 53 -37.49 2.03 -15.49
N CYS A 54 -36.99 2.58 -14.38
CA CYS A 54 -35.77 2.09 -13.71
C CYS A 54 -35.93 0.66 -13.20
N ILE A 55 -37.07 0.32 -12.58
CA ILE A 55 -37.36 -1.04 -12.11
C ILE A 55 -37.43 -2.03 -13.27
N VAL A 56 -38.05 -1.67 -14.41
CA VAL A 56 -38.12 -2.52 -15.61
C VAL A 56 -36.73 -2.73 -16.24
N VAL A 57 -35.88 -1.69 -16.29
CA VAL A 57 -34.50 -1.82 -16.79
C VAL A 57 -33.64 -2.66 -15.84
N PHE A 58 -33.82 -2.50 -14.53
CA PHE A 58 -33.09 -3.27 -13.51
C PHE A 58 -33.52 -4.74 -13.51
N LEU A 59 -34.82 -5.04 -13.54
CA LEU A 59 -35.34 -6.40 -13.69
C LEU A 59 -34.97 -7.02 -15.05
N GLY A 60 -34.95 -6.24 -16.13
CA GLY A 60 -34.55 -6.70 -17.47
C GLY A 60 -33.05 -6.97 -17.62
N ARG A 61 -32.19 -6.35 -16.80
CA ARG A 61 -30.77 -6.72 -16.67
C ARG A 61 -30.58 -7.91 -15.74
N PHE A 62 -31.22 -7.89 -14.57
CA PHE A 62 -31.17 -8.96 -13.58
C PHE A 62 -31.69 -10.32 -14.12
N MET A 63 -32.76 -10.33 -14.92
CA MET A 63 -33.26 -11.54 -15.57
C MET A 63 -32.33 -12.03 -16.70
N ARG A 64 -31.51 -11.15 -17.29
CA ARG A 64 -30.51 -11.52 -18.29
C ARG A 64 -29.30 -12.18 -17.63
N ASP A 65 -28.90 -11.68 -16.47
CA ASP A 65 -27.80 -12.24 -15.68
C ASP A 65 -28.20 -13.58 -15.03
N LEU A 66 -29.45 -13.71 -14.54
CA LEU A 66 -30.00 -14.99 -14.09
C LEU A 66 -30.13 -16.03 -15.22
N ALA A 67 -30.45 -15.61 -16.44
CA ALA A 67 -30.50 -16.50 -17.60
C ALA A 67 -29.09 -16.94 -18.07
N PHE A 68 -28.07 -16.12 -17.83
CA PHE A 68 -26.67 -16.42 -18.15
C PHE A 68 -26.02 -17.36 -17.11
N ASP A 69 -26.37 -17.22 -15.82
CA ASP A 69 -25.92 -18.13 -14.77
C ASP A 69 -26.66 -19.48 -14.75
N ALA A 70 -27.88 -19.55 -15.31
CA ALA A 70 -28.64 -20.79 -15.41
C ALA A 70 -28.04 -21.82 -16.40
N GLN A 71 -27.07 -21.45 -17.25
CA GLN A 71 -26.40 -22.36 -18.18
C GLN A 71 -25.12 -23.04 -17.64
N HIS A 72 -24.65 -22.70 -16.43
CA HIS A 72 -23.45 -23.32 -15.84
C HIS A 72 -23.74 -24.30 -14.69
N SER A 73 -25.00 -24.72 -14.51
CA SER A 73 -25.30 -25.83 -13.60
C SER A 73 -24.90 -27.17 -14.24
N THR A 74 -23.74 -27.68 -13.85
CA THR A 74 -23.31 -29.06 -14.08
C THR A 74 -24.25 -30.03 -13.36
N ARG A 75 -25.40 -30.32 -13.98
CA ARG A 75 -26.28 -31.42 -13.57
C ARG A 75 -25.60 -32.75 -13.86
N ILE A 76 -24.92 -33.30 -12.86
CA ILE A 76 -24.50 -34.70 -12.85
C ILE A 76 -25.76 -35.55 -12.57
N ALA A 77 -26.35 -36.10 -13.63
CA ALA A 77 -27.40 -37.11 -13.51
C ALA A 77 -26.76 -38.50 -13.65
N PHE A 78 -26.62 -39.23 -12.54
CA PHE A 78 -26.29 -40.65 -12.59
C PHE A 78 -27.56 -41.45 -12.94
N LYS A 79 -27.65 -41.90 -14.20
CA LYS A 79 -28.52 -43.03 -14.55
C LYS A 79 -27.64 -44.28 -14.67
N TYR A 80 -27.79 -45.20 -13.72
CA TYR A 80 -27.35 -46.57 -13.90
C TYR A 80 -28.34 -47.26 -14.85
N ALA A 81 -27.90 -47.53 -16.08
CA ALA A 81 -28.52 -48.49 -16.97
C ALA A 81 -27.41 -49.29 -17.65
N ALA A 82 -27.57 -50.62 -17.64
CA ALA A 82 -26.57 -51.60 -18.02
C ALA A 82 -26.08 -51.41 -19.47
N GLY A 83 -24.76 -51.52 -19.67
CA GLY A 83 -24.15 -51.81 -20.97
C GLY A 83 -23.38 -50.65 -21.63
N ARG A 84 -22.06 -50.65 -21.41
CA ARG A 84 -20.98 -49.98 -22.18
C ARG A 84 -21.11 -48.45 -22.37
N ALA A 85 -20.38 -47.71 -21.53
CA ALA A 85 -20.15 -46.27 -21.73
C ALA A 85 -18.91 -46.03 -22.62
N ALA A 86 -19.12 -45.39 -23.77
CA ALA A 86 -18.08 -44.68 -24.51
C ALA A 86 -18.05 -43.22 -24.01
N SER A 87 -16.88 -42.73 -23.62
CA SER A 87 -16.70 -41.38 -23.09
C SER A 87 -16.37 -40.41 -24.22
N THR A 88 -17.32 -39.56 -24.61
CA THR A 88 -17.08 -38.45 -25.53
C THR A 88 -16.67 -37.21 -24.72
N PHE A 89 -15.45 -36.71 -24.93
CA PHE A 89 -14.98 -35.48 -24.31
C PHE A 89 -15.02 -34.36 -25.35
N THR A 90 -15.82 -33.32 -25.10
CA THR A 90 -15.84 -32.08 -25.89
C THR A 90 -15.29 -30.97 -25.02
N HIS A 91 -14.11 -30.47 -25.35
CA HIS A 91 -13.60 -29.20 -24.85
C HIS A 91 -13.78 -28.14 -25.93
N THR A 92 -14.51 -27.08 -25.61
CA THR A 92 -14.62 -25.90 -26.48
C THR A 92 -13.67 -24.83 -25.95
N VAL A 93 -12.63 -24.50 -26.71
CA VAL A 93 -11.77 -23.33 -26.50
C VAL A 93 -11.95 -22.42 -27.72
N TRP A 94 -12.27 -21.15 -27.48
CA TRP A 94 -12.46 -20.15 -28.53
C TRP A 94 -11.11 -19.71 -29.10
N GLY A 95 -10.97 -19.75 -30.43
CA GLY A 95 -9.82 -19.19 -31.16
C GLY A 95 -8.93 -20.26 -31.83
N THR A 96 -9.10 -20.37 -33.15
CA THR A 96 -8.27 -21.10 -34.13
C THR A 96 -8.13 -22.64 -34.03
N ARG A 97 -8.81 -23.28 -34.99
CA ARG A 97 -8.63 -24.61 -35.60
C ARG A 97 -9.23 -25.82 -34.85
N THR A 98 -10.38 -26.26 -35.34
CA THR A 98 -11.03 -27.54 -35.00
C THR A 98 -10.10 -28.70 -35.38
N VAL A 99 -9.59 -29.42 -34.38
CA VAL A 99 -8.91 -30.71 -34.59
C VAL A 99 -9.87 -31.82 -34.19
N THR A 100 -10.59 -32.37 -35.17
CA THR A 100 -11.37 -33.59 -34.98
C THR A 100 -10.41 -34.77 -34.92
N ARG A 101 -10.11 -35.25 -33.71
CA ARG A 101 -9.33 -36.48 -33.54
C ARG A 101 -10.27 -37.68 -33.61
N THR A 102 -10.47 -38.22 -34.81
CA THR A 102 -11.10 -39.54 -34.97
C THR A 102 -10.14 -40.59 -34.45
N ALA A 103 -10.42 -41.17 -33.29
CA ALA A 103 -9.73 -42.37 -32.84
C ALA A 103 -10.27 -43.55 -33.68
N ILE A 104 -9.53 -43.94 -34.71
CA ILE A 104 -9.76 -45.22 -35.39
C ILE A 104 -9.40 -46.33 -34.38
N PRO A 105 -10.27 -47.29 -34.10
CA PRO A 105 -9.90 -48.47 -33.34
C PRO A 105 -8.85 -49.22 -34.16
N THR A 106 -7.61 -49.23 -33.71
CA THR A 106 -6.62 -50.15 -34.25
C THR A 106 -6.99 -51.55 -33.78
N ASP A 107 -7.64 -52.33 -34.65
CA ASP A 107 -7.72 -53.77 -34.52
C ASP A 107 -6.32 -54.34 -34.71
N SER A 108 -5.59 -54.50 -33.61
CA SER A 108 -4.34 -55.24 -33.58
C SER A 108 -4.50 -56.41 -32.61
N PRO A 109 -4.62 -57.66 -33.09
CA PRO A 109 -4.66 -58.83 -32.23
C PRO A 109 -3.22 -59.19 -31.87
N SER A 110 -2.64 -58.46 -30.92
CA SER A 110 -1.53 -59.01 -30.14
C SER A 110 -1.74 -58.63 -28.68
N ASN A 111 -2.29 -59.58 -27.92
CA ASN A 111 -2.49 -59.46 -26.48
C ASN A 111 -1.17 -59.66 -25.71
N ASN A 112 -0.04 -59.22 -26.28
CA ASN A 112 1.23 -59.10 -25.57
C ASN A 112 1.36 -57.71 -24.99
N ARG A 113 0.45 -57.37 -24.07
CA ARG A 113 0.72 -56.33 -23.07
C ARG A 113 1.82 -56.91 -22.19
N LEU A 114 3.09 -56.70 -22.59
CA LEU A 114 4.26 -56.96 -21.75
C LEU A 114 3.91 -56.49 -20.34
N LYS A 115 3.83 -57.42 -19.39
CA LYS A 115 3.57 -57.09 -17.99
C LYS A 115 4.64 -56.08 -17.62
N ARG A 116 4.26 -54.79 -17.44
CA ARG A 116 5.20 -53.78 -16.96
C ARG A 116 5.83 -54.37 -15.70
N PRO A 117 7.17 -54.49 -15.64
CA PRO A 117 7.80 -55.08 -14.48
C PRO A 117 7.32 -54.30 -13.26
N LYS A 118 6.81 -55.01 -12.26
CA LYS A 118 6.40 -54.39 -10.99
C LYS A 118 7.64 -53.70 -10.45
N PHE A 119 7.70 -52.38 -10.57
CA PHE A 119 8.79 -51.56 -10.03
C PHE A 119 8.74 -51.75 -8.52
N LYS A 120 9.63 -52.60 -8.01
CA LYS A 120 9.90 -52.64 -6.57
C LYS A 120 10.74 -51.41 -6.31
N PRO A 121 10.28 -50.43 -5.51
CA PRO A 121 11.12 -49.28 -5.19
C PRO A 121 12.42 -49.83 -4.60
N LYS A 122 13.54 -49.52 -5.24
CA LYS A 122 14.86 -49.78 -4.65
C LYS A 122 14.85 -49.02 -3.34
N LYS A 123 15.15 -49.69 -2.23
CA LYS A 123 15.48 -48.99 -0.98
C LYS A 123 16.71 -48.15 -1.27
N GLU A 124 16.52 -46.87 -1.56
CA GLU A 124 17.60 -45.94 -1.78
C GLU A 124 18.41 -45.84 -0.50
N LYS A 125 19.74 -45.83 -0.64
CA LYS A 125 20.60 -45.55 0.51
C LYS A 125 20.22 -44.18 1.05
N PRO A 126 20.17 -43.97 2.37
CA PRO A 126 19.92 -42.64 2.91
C PRO A 126 20.98 -41.70 2.33
N PHE A 127 20.50 -40.65 1.68
CA PHE A 127 21.36 -39.57 1.22
C PHE A 127 22.07 -38.93 2.43
N GLY A 128 23.23 -38.31 2.20
CA GLY A 128 23.83 -37.44 3.21
C GLY A 128 22.88 -36.31 3.62
N ALA A 129 23.13 -35.64 4.74
CA ALA A 129 22.38 -34.45 5.15
C ALA A 129 23.11 -33.16 4.73
N HIS A 130 22.35 -32.09 4.49
CA HIS A 130 22.89 -30.74 4.37
C HIS A 130 23.14 -30.13 5.76
N THR A 131 24.03 -29.13 5.83
CA THR A 131 24.38 -28.46 7.09
C THR A 131 23.86 -27.04 7.09
N TYR A 132 23.02 -26.68 8.06
CA TYR A 132 22.53 -25.32 8.23
C TYR A 132 23.44 -24.56 9.19
N LEU A 133 23.94 -23.42 8.72
CA LEU A 133 24.84 -22.59 9.49
C LEU A 133 24.05 -21.60 10.38
N PRO A 134 24.62 -21.14 11.51
CA PRO A 134 23.97 -20.17 12.39
C PRO A 134 23.64 -18.82 11.74
N ASN A 135 24.33 -18.48 10.65
CA ASN A 135 24.07 -17.26 9.86
C ASN A 135 22.87 -17.42 8.89
N GLY A 136 22.14 -18.53 8.94
CA GLY A 136 20.99 -18.80 8.08
C GLY A 136 21.34 -19.36 6.70
N LEU A 137 22.62 -19.54 6.38
CA LEU A 137 23.05 -20.13 5.11
C LEU A 137 23.03 -21.66 5.14
N LEU A 138 22.72 -22.27 4.00
CA LEU A 138 22.78 -23.71 3.81
C LEU A 138 24.13 -24.11 3.18
N SER A 139 24.91 -24.93 3.86
CA SER A 139 26.06 -25.61 3.29
C SER A 139 25.59 -26.91 2.63
N VAL A 140 25.61 -26.93 1.30
CA VAL A 140 25.14 -28.04 0.48
C VAL A 140 26.19 -29.17 0.50
N ASN A 141 25.71 -30.37 0.77
CA ASN A 141 26.49 -31.60 0.70
C ASN A 141 26.23 -32.25 -0.66
N SER A 142 27.28 -32.46 -1.46
CA SER A 142 27.17 -33.05 -2.80
C SER A 142 26.74 -34.52 -2.81
N LEU A 143 26.87 -35.21 -1.67
CA LEU A 143 26.43 -36.60 -1.48
C LEU A 143 25.00 -36.70 -0.90
N ALA A 144 24.39 -35.57 -0.58
CA ALA A 144 23.01 -35.48 -0.13
C ALA A 144 22.03 -35.45 -1.32
N ALA A 145 20.74 -35.55 -1.03
CA ALA A 145 19.70 -35.28 -2.01
C ALA A 145 19.80 -33.81 -2.45
N HIS A 146 19.10 -33.43 -3.52
CA HIS A 146 19.02 -32.03 -3.89
C HIS A 146 18.42 -31.20 -2.73
N PRO A 147 18.95 -30.01 -2.38
CA PRO A 147 18.48 -29.24 -1.22
C PRO A 147 17.07 -28.65 -1.34
N ILE A 148 16.61 -28.39 -2.58
CA ILE A 148 15.32 -27.73 -2.84
C ILE A 148 14.13 -28.44 -2.16
N PRO A 149 13.89 -29.76 -2.31
CA PRO A 149 12.80 -30.44 -1.62
C PRO A 149 12.83 -30.27 -0.10
N GLU A 150 14.01 -30.37 0.51
CA GLU A 150 14.15 -30.18 1.97
C GLU A 150 13.80 -28.75 2.39
N LEU A 151 14.28 -27.77 1.63
CA LEU A 151 13.98 -26.35 1.85
C LEU A 151 12.48 -26.05 1.72
N ILE A 152 11.79 -26.67 0.75
CA ILE A 152 10.34 -26.54 0.58
C ILE A 152 9.62 -27.07 1.82
N VAL A 153 9.92 -28.31 2.24
CA VAL A 153 9.29 -28.93 3.43
C VAL A 153 9.54 -28.07 4.67
N ARG A 154 10.74 -27.52 4.81
CA ARG A 154 11.08 -26.68 5.95
C ARG A 154 10.37 -25.32 5.92
N ALA A 155 10.22 -24.71 4.75
CA ALA A 155 9.47 -23.48 4.57
C ALA A 155 7.99 -23.68 4.85
N GLU A 156 7.39 -24.79 4.37
CA GLU A 156 6.00 -25.16 4.67
C GLU A 156 5.77 -25.36 6.17
N ALA A 157 6.69 -26.05 6.86
CA ALA A 157 6.62 -26.22 8.31
C ALA A 157 6.73 -24.88 9.06
N ALA A 158 7.65 -24.00 8.65
CA ALA A 158 7.82 -22.67 9.24
C ALA A 158 6.58 -21.78 9.00
N TRP A 159 5.99 -21.86 7.80
CA TRP A 159 4.76 -21.17 7.43
C TRP A 159 3.56 -21.67 8.26
N ALA A 160 3.37 -22.98 8.37
CA ALA A 160 2.31 -23.57 9.18
C ALA A 160 2.44 -23.19 10.66
N ALA A 161 3.66 -23.21 11.20
CA ALA A 161 3.95 -22.77 12.57
C ALA A 161 3.77 -21.25 12.77
N LYS A 162 3.91 -20.44 11.72
CA LYS A 162 3.60 -19.01 11.77
C LYS A 162 2.09 -18.78 11.80
N LEU A 163 1.36 -19.41 10.89
CA LEU A 163 -0.11 -19.31 10.83
C LEU A 163 -0.76 -19.82 12.12
N SER A 164 -0.28 -20.92 12.72
CA SER A 164 -0.87 -21.46 13.94
C SER A 164 -0.70 -20.56 15.17
N ARG A 165 0.25 -19.62 15.14
CA ARG A 165 0.51 -18.65 16.21
C ARG A 165 -0.17 -17.29 15.98
N ALA A 166 -0.75 -17.07 14.80
CA ALA A 166 -1.41 -15.82 14.48
C ALA A 166 -2.57 -15.55 15.43
N SER A 167 -2.68 -14.33 15.91
CA SER A 167 -3.77 -13.90 16.78
C SER A 167 -5.11 -14.05 16.07
N THR A 168 -6.11 -14.51 16.82
CA THR A 168 -7.49 -14.68 16.34
C THR A 168 -8.48 -13.74 17.02
N THR A 169 -8.03 -13.05 18.07
CA THR A 169 -8.84 -12.09 18.83
C THR A 169 -8.03 -10.85 19.17
N LEU A 170 -8.70 -9.71 19.36
CA LEU A 170 -8.06 -8.45 19.76
C LEU A 170 -7.19 -8.63 21.01
N ARG A 171 -7.69 -9.37 22.02
CA ARG A 171 -6.94 -9.61 23.27
C ARG A 171 -5.64 -10.40 23.02
N GLN A 172 -5.67 -11.38 22.12
CA GLN A 172 -4.46 -12.11 21.73
C GLN A 172 -3.48 -11.19 20.99
N ALA A 173 -3.98 -10.37 20.06
CA ALA A 173 -3.14 -9.43 19.31
C ALA A 173 -2.46 -8.40 20.21
N VAL A 174 -3.19 -7.86 21.20
CA VAL A 174 -2.63 -6.96 22.23
C VAL A 174 -1.55 -7.67 23.03
N ALA A 175 -1.82 -8.90 23.49
CA ALA A 175 -0.84 -9.68 24.25
C ALA A 175 0.42 -10.00 23.43
N GLU A 176 0.25 -10.37 22.16
CA GLU A 176 1.36 -10.62 21.24
C GLU A 176 2.16 -9.34 20.94
N TYR A 177 1.49 -8.21 20.69
CA TYR A 177 2.14 -6.91 20.50
C TYR A 177 3.00 -6.55 21.72
N THR A 178 2.45 -6.67 22.93
CA THR A 178 3.18 -6.39 24.16
C THR A 178 4.32 -7.38 24.39
N ARG A 179 4.12 -8.67 24.11
CA ARG A 179 5.19 -9.68 24.21
C ARG A 179 6.33 -9.41 23.22
N ARG A 180 6.02 -8.97 21.99
CA ARG A 180 7.01 -8.72 20.93
C ARG A 180 7.81 -7.44 21.14
N TYR A 181 7.12 -6.35 21.49
CA TYR A 181 7.72 -5.02 21.46
C TYR A 181 7.93 -4.42 22.85
N ASN A 182 7.53 -5.13 23.91
CA ASN A 182 7.59 -4.66 25.29
C ASN A 182 6.88 -3.30 25.51
N ARG A 183 5.79 -3.08 24.76
CA ARG A 183 5.01 -1.83 24.75
C ARG A 183 3.53 -2.14 24.61
N LEU A 184 2.69 -1.22 25.07
CA LEU A 184 1.27 -1.26 24.75
C LEU A 184 1.06 -0.88 23.26
N PRO A 185 0.07 -1.47 22.59
CA PRO A 185 -0.28 -1.07 21.24
C PRO A 185 -0.70 0.41 21.17
N PRO A 186 -0.55 1.06 20.01
CA PRO A 186 -0.89 2.48 19.84
C PRO A 186 -2.39 2.73 20.03
N ARG A 187 -2.75 4.00 20.23
CA ARG A 187 -4.16 4.43 20.26
C ARG A 187 -4.84 4.07 18.92
N GLY A 188 -6.04 3.52 18.97
CA GLY A 188 -6.78 3.08 17.78
C GLY A 188 -6.43 1.67 17.29
N PHE A 189 -5.66 0.89 18.06
CA PHE A 189 -5.31 -0.49 17.68
C PHE A 189 -6.53 -1.39 17.49
N GLU A 190 -7.60 -1.15 18.25
CA GLU A 190 -8.89 -1.84 18.08
C GLU A 190 -9.53 -1.58 16.72
N LYS A 191 -9.37 -0.37 16.17
CA LYS A 191 -9.88 0.00 14.84
C LYS A 191 -9.07 -0.71 13.75
N TRP A 192 -7.74 -0.70 13.88
CA TRP A 192 -6.86 -1.47 13.00
C TRP A 192 -7.19 -2.97 13.04
N TRP A 193 -7.41 -3.54 14.23
CA TRP A 193 -7.78 -4.95 14.37
C TRP A 193 -9.13 -5.27 13.69
N ALA A 194 -10.13 -4.39 13.88
CA ALA A 194 -11.43 -4.53 13.22
C ALA A 194 -11.28 -4.52 11.70
N TYR A 195 -10.47 -3.60 11.15
CA TYR A 195 -10.14 -3.56 9.74
C TYR A 195 -9.46 -4.86 9.28
N ALA A 196 -8.38 -5.28 9.95
CA ALA A 196 -7.67 -6.51 9.60
C ALA A 196 -8.58 -7.76 9.60
N ALA A 197 -9.50 -7.83 10.57
CA ALA A 197 -10.47 -8.91 10.66
C ALA A 197 -11.50 -8.89 9.51
N VAL A 198 -12.07 -7.72 9.19
CA VAL A 198 -13.03 -7.56 8.07
C VAL A 198 -12.40 -7.94 6.73
N HIS A 199 -11.12 -7.60 6.53
CA HIS A 199 -10.38 -7.90 5.30
C HIS A 199 -9.72 -9.29 5.29
N ASN A 200 -9.93 -10.13 6.31
CA ASN A 200 -9.35 -11.47 6.42
C ASN A 200 -7.82 -11.48 6.26
N VAL A 201 -7.13 -10.54 6.91
CA VAL A 201 -5.67 -10.49 6.91
C VAL A 201 -5.11 -11.76 7.56
N ALA A 202 -4.33 -12.53 6.80
CA ALA A 202 -3.85 -13.84 7.23
C ALA A 202 -2.80 -13.77 8.36
N LEU A 203 -2.03 -12.70 8.42
CA LEU A 203 -0.93 -12.52 9.36
C LEU A 203 -1.03 -11.16 10.08
N PRO A 204 -2.03 -10.98 10.97
CA PRO A 204 -2.26 -9.70 11.62
C PRO A 204 -1.08 -9.27 12.51
N ASP A 205 -0.29 -10.19 13.05
CA ASP A 205 0.81 -9.86 13.97
C ASP A 205 2.17 -9.62 13.28
N GLU A 206 2.27 -9.80 11.96
CA GLU A 206 3.56 -9.85 11.24
C GLU A 206 3.93 -8.51 10.59
N TYR A 207 3.80 -7.42 11.35
CA TYR A 207 4.14 -6.04 10.92
C TYR A 207 5.37 -5.48 11.65
N ASP A 208 6.35 -6.35 11.94
CA ASP A 208 7.57 -6.00 12.70
C ASP A 208 8.36 -4.84 12.09
N GLN A 209 8.24 -4.64 10.76
CA GLN A 209 8.87 -3.52 10.06
C GLN A 209 8.47 -2.17 10.63
N ILE A 210 7.17 -1.98 10.90
CA ILE A 210 6.62 -0.71 11.41
C ILE A 210 7.30 -0.38 12.75
N ASN A 211 7.35 -1.34 13.66
CA ASN A 211 7.99 -1.12 14.95
C ASN A 211 9.51 -0.92 14.81
N ARG A 212 10.19 -1.64 13.92
CA ARG A 212 11.64 -1.46 13.68
C ARG A 212 11.99 -0.06 13.19
N ASP A 213 11.11 0.52 12.37
CA ASP A 213 11.33 1.84 11.77
C ASP A 213 10.94 2.95 12.75
N LEU A 214 9.90 2.75 13.55
CA LEU A 214 9.45 3.71 14.57
C LEU A 214 10.26 3.65 15.87
N ALA A 215 10.88 2.51 16.19
CA ALA A 215 11.55 2.29 17.48
C ALA A 215 12.57 3.36 17.89
N PRO A 216 13.44 3.88 17.00
CA PRO A 216 14.37 4.94 17.37
C PRO A 216 13.66 6.21 17.82
N PHE A 217 12.54 6.58 17.20
CA PHE A 217 11.81 7.81 17.53
C PHE A 217 11.17 7.76 18.93
N TYR A 218 10.95 6.58 19.50
CA TYR A 218 10.46 6.46 20.88
C TYR A 218 11.48 6.88 21.94
N GLY A 219 12.77 6.97 21.58
CA GLY A 219 13.84 7.41 22.46
C GLY A 219 14.27 8.86 22.23
N VAL A 220 13.51 9.62 21.43
CA VAL A 220 13.77 11.02 21.10
C VAL A 220 12.71 11.90 21.76
N ASP A 221 13.12 13.08 22.22
CA ASP A 221 12.20 14.06 22.82
C ASP A 221 11.05 14.44 21.83
N PRO A 222 9.77 14.38 22.26
CA PRO A 222 8.66 14.70 21.38
C PRO A 222 8.64 16.15 20.86
N VAL A 223 9.13 17.12 21.64
CA VAL A 223 9.21 18.53 21.22
C VAL A 223 10.25 18.68 20.11
N TRP A 224 11.38 17.99 20.26
CA TRP A 224 12.40 17.88 19.22
C TRP A 224 11.84 17.27 17.93
N LEU A 225 11.13 16.14 18.02
CA LEU A 225 10.53 15.49 16.84
C LEU A 225 9.54 16.40 16.10
N GLN A 226 8.73 17.16 16.83
CA GLN A 226 7.82 18.14 16.23
C GLN A 226 8.59 19.30 15.59
N GLY A 227 9.70 19.73 16.18
CA GLY A 227 10.61 20.71 15.60
C GLY A 227 11.17 20.23 14.26
N MET A 228 11.77 19.03 14.25
CA MET A 228 12.27 18.39 13.05
C MET A 228 11.18 18.26 11.98
N GLN A 229 10.00 17.79 12.36
CA GLN A 229 8.87 17.61 11.44
C GLN A 229 8.53 18.93 10.72
N ARG A 230 8.46 20.06 11.46
CA ARG A 230 8.21 21.40 10.88
C ARG A 230 9.35 21.86 9.96
N GLU A 231 10.60 21.59 10.33
CA GLU A 231 11.76 21.89 9.47
C GLU A 231 11.70 21.10 8.16
N TRP A 232 11.33 19.83 8.22
CA TRP A 232 11.20 18.97 7.04
C TRP A 232 10.07 19.41 6.10
N GLU A 233 8.97 19.97 6.60
CA GLU A 233 7.93 20.54 5.73
C GLU A 233 8.44 21.70 4.86
N ALA A 234 9.47 22.40 5.32
CA ALA A 234 10.10 23.49 4.58
C ALA A 234 11.29 23.02 3.73
N HIS A 235 11.66 21.74 3.80
CA HIS A 235 12.81 21.20 3.08
C HIS A 235 12.55 21.19 1.58
N ALA A 236 13.55 21.47 0.75
CA ALA A 236 13.38 21.43 -0.72
C ALA A 236 12.97 20.04 -1.19
N ASP A 237 12.09 19.98 -2.19
CA ASP A 237 11.53 18.75 -2.73
C ASP A 237 10.88 17.89 -1.63
N SER A 238 9.89 18.45 -0.95
CA SER A 238 9.06 17.70 -0.01
C SER A 238 7.57 17.98 -0.22
N TYR A 239 6.73 17.05 0.20
CA TYR A 239 5.29 17.27 0.33
C TYR A 239 4.80 16.65 1.63
N THR A 240 3.75 17.24 2.20
CA THR A 240 3.17 16.83 3.47
C THR A 240 1.75 16.37 3.24
N ASN A 241 1.50 15.09 3.50
CA ASN A 241 0.15 14.52 3.48
C ASN A 241 -0.39 14.43 4.90
N GLY A 242 -1.69 14.70 5.06
CA GLY A 242 -2.30 14.67 6.38
C GLY A 242 -3.66 15.36 6.43
N LYS A 243 -4.10 15.62 7.67
CA LYS A 243 -5.24 16.48 7.97
C LYS A 243 -5.02 17.19 9.32
N ASP A 244 -5.52 18.41 9.46
CA ASP A 244 -5.27 19.27 10.62
C ASP A 244 -6.34 19.09 11.72
N ALA A 245 -7.59 18.79 11.35
CA ALA A 245 -8.68 18.46 12.27
C ALA A 245 -9.23 17.03 12.05
N GLU A 246 -10.06 16.54 12.98
CA GLU A 246 -10.66 15.20 12.87
C GLU A 246 -11.64 15.12 11.70
N GLU A 247 -12.40 16.19 11.48
CA GLU A 247 -13.45 16.32 10.47
C GLU A 247 -12.91 16.63 9.06
N ASP A 248 -11.63 17.01 8.98
CA ASP A 248 -10.99 17.33 7.71
C ASP A 248 -10.78 16.09 6.84
N VAL A 249 -10.82 16.29 5.53
CA VAL A 249 -10.47 15.26 4.57
C VAL A 249 -8.95 15.15 4.43
N LEU A 250 -8.45 13.94 4.16
CA LEU A 250 -7.04 13.73 3.90
C LEU A 250 -6.61 14.50 2.63
N ALA A 251 -5.55 15.29 2.75
CA ALA A 251 -5.06 16.14 1.66
C ALA A 251 -3.53 16.29 1.70
N MET A 252 -2.98 16.87 0.63
CA MET A 252 -1.63 17.41 0.63
C MET A 252 -1.67 18.81 1.23
N LEU A 253 -1.19 18.95 2.46
CA LEU A 253 -1.29 20.16 3.27
C LEU A 253 -0.23 21.20 2.92
N ASN A 254 0.95 20.74 2.50
CA ASN A 254 2.09 21.60 2.17
C ASN A 254 2.96 20.91 1.12
N PHE A 255 3.65 21.70 0.28
CA PHE A 255 4.64 21.22 -0.66
C PHE A 255 5.68 22.30 -0.97
N THR A 256 6.92 21.87 -1.17
CA THR A 256 8.08 22.68 -1.51
C THR A 256 8.72 22.14 -2.79
N LEU A 257 7.88 22.01 -3.81
CA LEU A 257 8.22 21.40 -5.10
C LEU A 257 8.53 22.48 -6.16
N PRO A 258 9.21 22.12 -7.27
CA PRO A 258 9.51 23.03 -8.37
C PRO A 258 8.28 23.78 -8.91
N ALA A 259 8.51 25.00 -9.43
CA ALA A 259 7.44 25.84 -9.97
C ALA A 259 6.84 25.28 -11.26
N ASP A 260 7.64 24.54 -12.04
CA ASP A 260 7.17 23.87 -13.27
C ASP A 260 6.06 22.87 -12.94
N GLU A 261 4.91 23.04 -13.59
CA GLU A 261 3.70 22.28 -13.27
C GLU A 261 3.83 20.80 -13.63
N GLY A 262 4.49 20.48 -14.74
CA GLY A 262 4.68 19.09 -15.17
C GLY A 262 5.56 18.33 -14.20
N VAL A 263 6.72 18.93 -13.85
CA VAL A 263 7.65 18.35 -12.88
C VAL A 263 7.03 18.27 -11.48
N ARG A 264 6.30 19.31 -11.05
CA ARG A 264 5.62 19.30 -9.76
C ARG A 264 4.59 18.18 -9.67
N LEU A 265 3.78 17.98 -10.71
CA LEU A 265 2.77 16.92 -10.73
C LEU A 265 3.40 15.53 -10.70
N GLU A 266 4.51 15.34 -11.41
CA GLU A 266 5.28 14.09 -11.39
C GLU A 266 5.81 13.78 -9.98
N LEU A 267 6.45 14.75 -9.32
CA LEU A 267 6.99 14.57 -7.96
C LEU A 267 5.89 14.41 -6.91
N ALA A 268 4.75 15.09 -7.05
CA ALA A 268 3.62 14.97 -6.15
C ALA A 268 2.79 13.69 -6.34
N SER A 269 3.00 12.95 -7.44
CA SER A 269 2.16 11.81 -7.84
C SER A 269 2.08 10.72 -6.76
N GLY A 270 3.20 10.37 -6.13
CA GLY A 270 3.24 9.41 -5.02
C GLY A 270 2.42 9.87 -3.81
N GLY A 271 2.39 11.18 -3.56
CA GLY A 271 1.58 11.77 -2.51
C GLY A 271 0.08 11.56 -2.75
N PHE A 272 -0.38 11.74 -3.99
CA PHE A 272 -1.78 11.48 -4.34
C PHE A 272 -2.14 9.99 -4.25
N GLN A 273 -1.24 9.10 -4.64
CA GLN A 273 -1.44 7.64 -4.51
C GLN A 273 -1.56 7.21 -3.04
N ILE A 274 -0.76 7.79 -2.15
CA ILE A 274 -0.88 7.54 -0.70
C ILE A 274 -2.24 8.03 -0.17
N ILE A 275 -2.68 9.22 -0.58
CA ILE A 275 -3.99 9.75 -0.19
C ILE A 275 -5.12 8.84 -0.67
N GLU A 276 -5.05 8.36 -1.92
CA GLU A 276 -6.01 7.43 -2.49
C GLU A 276 -6.02 6.09 -1.75
N LEU A 277 -4.84 5.54 -1.43
CA LEU A 277 -4.69 4.31 -0.64
C LEU A 277 -5.34 4.42 0.73
N LEU A 278 -5.22 5.57 1.38
CA LEU A 278 -5.74 5.82 2.72
C LEU A 278 -7.22 6.21 2.74
N LYS A 279 -7.86 6.37 1.56
CA LYS A 279 -9.23 6.90 1.47
C LYS A 279 -10.25 6.05 2.21
N GLU A 280 -10.11 4.72 2.18
CA GLU A 280 -11.01 3.79 2.86
C GLU A 280 -10.98 3.92 4.39
N VAL A 281 -9.83 4.32 4.95
CA VAL A 281 -9.61 4.41 6.39
C VAL A 281 -9.56 5.85 6.91
N GLU A 282 -9.78 6.85 6.05
CA GLU A 282 -9.54 8.27 6.39
C GLU A 282 -10.34 8.78 7.60
N ALA A 283 -11.56 8.24 7.78
CA ALA A 283 -12.45 8.60 8.88
C ALA A 283 -11.92 8.10 10.24
N GLU A 284 -11.12 7.04 10.23
CA GLU A 284 -10.57 6.44 11.45
C GLU A 284 -9.20 7.03 11.83
N LEU A 285 -8.54 7.74 10.91
CA LEU A 285 -7.25 8.37 11.14
C LEU A 285 -7.41 9.63 12.00
N PRO A 286 -6.61 9.82 13.06
CA PRO A 286 -6.54 11.09 13.78
C PRO A 286 -5.86 12.17 12.91
N PRO A 287 -5.84 13.44 13.34
CA PRO A 287 -5.03 14.46 12.71
C PRO A 287 -3.55 14.07 12.74
N PHE A 288 -2.88 14.18 11.59
CA PHE A 288 -1.46 13.90 11.46
C PHE A 288 -0.87 14.68 10.29
N ARG A 289 0.45 14.88 10.33
CA ARG A 289 1.23 15.51 9.27
C ARG A 289 2.44 14.62 8.99
N ALA A 290 2.48 14.02 7.80
CA ALA A 290 3.54 13.13 7.37
C ALA A 290 4.26 13.75 6.17
N VAL A 291 5.54 14.05 6.35
CA VAL A 291 6.39 14.66 5.33
C VAL A 291 7.09 13.56 4.53
N PHE A 292 7.00 13.64 3.21
CA PHE A 292 7.57 12.67 2.29
C PHE A 292 8.54 13.34 1.33
N SER A 293 9.60 12.59 1.00
CA SER A 293 10.46 12.87 -0.16
C SER A 293 9.82 12.26 -1.40
N PRO A 294 9.80 12.96 -2.55
CA PRO A 294 9.39 12.38 -3.83
C PRO A 294 10.51 11.54 -4.49
N HIS A 295 11.71 11.52 -3.91
CA HIS A 295 12.90 10.91 -4.52
C HIS A 295 13.15 9.47 -4.03
N ASP A 296 13.82 8.69 -4.87
CA ASP A 296 14.15 7.27 -4.58
C ASP A 296 15.18 7.10 -3.45
N ASN A 297 16.01 8.12 -3.21
CA ASN A 297 17.04 8.09 -2.17
C ASN A 297 16.47 8.51 -0.81
N PRO A 298 16.94 7.89 0.28
CA PRO A 298 16.58 8.34 1.63
C PRO A 298 17.19 9.72 1.92
N ASN A 299 16.39 10.60 2.53
CA ASN A 299 16.86 11.92 2.94
C ASN A 299 17.50 11.92 4.35
N LEU A 300 17.13 10.95 5.20
CA LEU A 300 17.63 10.86 6.57
C LEU A 300 18.64 9.71 6.69
N VAL A 301 19.91 10.07 6.73
CA VAL A 301 21.01 9.15 7.05
C VAL A 301 21.37 9.35 8.51
N VAL A 302 21.26 8.29 9.31
CA VAL A 302 21.55 8.33 10.74
C VAL A 302 22.77 7.48 11.04
N ASP A 303 23.71 8.05 11.80
CA ASP A 303 24.86 7.31 12.31
C ASP A 303 24.42 6.16 13.22
N TRP A 304 25.15 5.04 13.14
CA TRP A 304 24.84 3.84 13.90
C TRP A 304 24.78 4.11 15.41
N GLU A 305 25.75 4.85 15.94
CA GLU A 305 25.85 5.17 17.36
C GLU A 305 24.64 5.99 17.85
N LEU A 306 24.22 7.00 17.08
CA LEU A 306 23.06 7.83 17.42
C LEU A 306 21.77 7.00 17.37
N ARG A 307 21.61 6.16 16.33
CA ARG A 307 20.49 5.23 16.23
C ARG A 307 20.47 4.28 17.43
N GLN A 308 21.62 3.77 17.86
CA GLN A 308 21.71 2.84 18.98
C GLN A 308 21.36 3.51 20.31
N GLN A 309 21.82 4.74 20.53
CA GLN A 309 21.44 5.55 21.69
C GLN A 309 19.93 5.77 21.76
N ALA A 310 19.30 6.11 20.63
CA ALA A 310 17.85 6.27 20.53
C ALA A 310 17.09 4.97 20.85
N LEU A 311 17.58 3.83 20.36
CA LEU A 311 17.00 2.53 20.67
C LEU A 311 17.15 2.16 22.15
N ASP A 312 18.27 2.50 22.78
CA ASP A 312 18.51 2.18 24.19
C ASP A 312 17.68 3.08 25.12
N ALA A 313 17.55 4.36 24.80
CA ALA A 313 16.61 5.27 25.47
C ALA A 313 15.16 4.79 25.33
N ALA A 314 14.74 4.41 24.12
CA ALA A 314 13.40 3.86 23.86
C ALA A 314 13.08 2.61 24.70
N LYS A 315 14.07 1.73 24.91
CA LYS A 315 13.94 0.54 25.77
C LYS A 315 13.91 0.89 27.25
N ALA A 316 14.67 1.90 27.67
CA ALA A 316 14.68 2.41 29.04
C ALA A 316 13.41 3.21 29.37
N GLY A 317 12.62 3.59 28.36
CA GLY A 317 11.45 4.46 28.53
C GLY A 317 11.82 5.93 28.74
N THR A 318 13.03 6.34 28.31
CA THR A 318 13.50 7.72 28.36
C THR A 318 13.62 8.31 26.95
N SER A 319 13.74 9.63 26.85
CA SER A 319 13.80 10.37 25.57
C SER A 319 15.10 11.16 25.38
N ASP A 320 16.14 10.81 26.12
CA ASP A 320 17.37 11.61 26.27
C ASP A 320 18.43 11.36 25.18
N ALA A 321 18.11 10.60 24.13
CA ALA A 321 19.11 10.16 23.16
C ALA A 321 19.62 11.26 22.22
N VAL A 322 18.90 12.38 22.12
CA VAL A 322 19.25 13.51 21.25
C VAL A 322 19.23 14.78 22.11
N PRO A 323 20.26 15.65 22.03
CA PRO A 323 20.24 16.92 22.75
C PRO A 323 18.99 17.72 22.39
N SER A 324 18.39 18.32 23.42
CA SER A 324 17.08 18.99 23.42
C SER A 324 16.94 20.18 22.48
N SER A 325 18.03 20.70 21.91
CA SER A 325 18.05 21.87 21.03
C SER A 325 19.22 21.80 20.02
N PRO A 326 19.15 22.36 18.79
CA PRO A 326 20.33 22.47 17.93
C PRO A 326 21.33 23.47 18.53
N ALA A 327 20.85 24.33 19.45
CA ALA A 327 21.65 25.24 20.25
C ALA A 327 22.38 24.55 21.43
N ASP A 328 21.98 23.33 21.80
CA ASP A 328 22.60 22.53 22.87
C ASP A 328 23.76 21.65 22.35
N ILE A 329 24.06 21.71 21.05
CA ILE A 329 25.27 21.09 20.48
C ILE A 329 26.47 21.92 20.94
N ASP A 330 27.13 21.48 22.01
CA ASP A 330 28.39 22.04 22.46
C ASP A 330 29.43 21.93 21.33
N PRO A 331 29.92 23.05 20.77
CA PRO A 331 30.90 23.03 19.68
C PRO A 331 32.24 22.43 20.11
N THR A 332 32.47 22.25 21.42
CA THR A 332 33.68 21.64 21.99
C THR A 332 33.52 20.14 22.30
N ASN A 333 32.29 19.62 22.34
CA ASN A 333 32.00 18.22 22.58
C ASN A 333 30.83 17.73 21.69
N PRO A 334 31.06 17.61 20.37
CA PRO A 334 30.02 17.17 19.44
C PRO A 334 29.62 15.72 19.72
N PRO A 335 28.38 15.32 19.39
CA PRO A 335 27.92 13.95 19.57
C PRO A 335 28.90 12.95 18.92
N PRO A 336 29.01 11.71 19.45
CA PRO A 336 30.09 10.78 19.10
C PRO A 336 30.28 10.51 17.60
N GLY A 337 29.20 10.61 16.81
CA GLY A 337 29.22 10.46 15.35
C GLY A 337 29.85 11.66 14.61
N GLU A 338 29.48 12.89 14.99
CA GLU A 338 30.03 14.13 14.43
C GLU A 338 31.52 14.31 14.76
N ALA A 339 31.94 13.91 15.97
CA ALA A 339 33.35 13.92 16.39
C ALA A 339 34.24 13.06 15.48
N ARG A 340 33.67 12.02 14.84
CA ARG A 340 34.38 11.10 13.95
C ARG A 340 34.45 11.59 12.52
N LEU A 341 33.38 12.24 12.04
CA LEU A 341 33.34 12.92 10.74
C LEU A 341 34.33 14.09 10.70
N ALA A 342 34.40 14.89 11.77
CA ALA A 342 35.39 15.98 11.90
C ALA A 342 36.85 15.47 11.86
N ARG A 343 37.11 14.25 12.37
CA ARG A 343 38.45 13.62 12.34
C ARG A 343 38.79 12.95 11.00
N ARG A 344 37.81 12.67 10.14
CA ARG A 344 38.00 11.97 8.86
C ARG A 344 38.23 12.87 7.65
N VAL A 345 38.05 14.18 7.77
CA VAL A 345 38.43 15.11 6.70
C VAL A 345 39.96 15.24 6.69
N PRO A 346 40.68 14.75 5.68
CA PRO A 346 42.11 14.96 5.60
C PRO A 346 42.38 16.47 5.47
N ALA A 347 43.38 16.97 6.21
CA ALA A 347 43.77 18.40 6.27
C ALA A 347 44.07 19.05 4.90
N THR A 348 44.14 18.25 3.84
CA THR A 348 44.30 18.69 2.44
C THR A 348 43.04 19.31 1.84
N LEU A 349 41.82 18.93 2.25
CA LEU A 349 40.57 19.50 1.71
C LEU A 349 40.21 20.86 2.35
N ALA A 350 40.60 21.10 3.60
CA ALA A 350 40.40 22.39 4.27
C ALA A 350 41.22 23.53 3.64
N ARG A 351 42.23 23.23 2.81
CA ARG A 351 43.07 24.22 2.13
C ARG A 351 42.45 24.73 0.83
N VAL A 352 41.52 23.99 0.22
CA VAL A 352 40.83 24.39 -1.02
C VAL A 352 39.71 25.40 -0.73
N ALA A 353 39.00 25.26 0.39
CA ALA A 353 37.93 26.18 0.78
C ALA A 353 38.44 27.60 1.15
N ARG A 354 39.71 27.76 1.55
CA ARG A 354 40.28 29.08 1.90
C ARG A 354 40.90 29.84 0.73
N ARG A 355 40.96 29.27 -0.48
CA ARG A 355 41.52 29.94 -1.68
C ARG A 355 40.48 30.62 -2.58
N GLY A 356 39.18 30.50 -2.26
CA GLY A 356 38.09 31.06 -3.07
C GLY A 356 37.58 32.45 -2.65
N GLN A 357 38.08 33.03 -1.55
CA GLN A 357 37.70 34.40 -1.17
C GLN A 357 38.62 35.41 -1.87
N ALA A 358 38.13 35.97 -2.97
CA ALA A 358 38.71 37.15 -3.61
C ALA A 358 38.70 38.33 -2.62
N PRO A 359 39.78 39.13 -2.52
CA PRO A 359 39.78 40.31 -1.66
C PRO A 359 38.91 41.42 -2.27
N ALA A 360 38.06 41.97 -1.42
CA ALA A 360 37.23 43.13 -1.67
C ALA A 360 38.08 44.37 -2.04
N ALA A 361 37.50 45.18 -2.92
CA ALA A 361 38.02 46.44 -3.41
C ALA A 361 38.47 47.39 -2.30
N VAL A 362 39.68 47.96 -2.46
CA VAL A 362 40.12 49.15 -1.75
C VAL A 362 39.94 50.35 -2.68
N ARG A 363 39.09 51.29 -2.25
CA ARG A 363 38.94 52.63 -2.84
C ARG A 363 40.28 53.38 -2.79
N ARG A 364 40.71 53.95 -3.93
CA ARG A 364 41.12 55.36 -4.06
C ARG A 364 40.82 55.84 -5.47
#